data_AF-A0A3B0V972-F1
#
_entry.id   AF-A0A3B0V972-F1
#
_cell.length_a   1.000
_cell.length_b   1.000
_cell.length_c   1.000
_cell.angle_alpha   90.00
_cell.angle_beta   90.00
_cell.angle_gamma   90.00
#
_symmetry.space_group_name_H-M   'P 1'
#
loop_
_entity.id
_entity.type
_entity.pdbx_description
1 polymer ?
#
loop_
_entity_poly.entity_id
_entity_poly.type
_entity_poly.pdbx_seq_one_letter_code
_entity_poly.pdbx_strand_id
1 'polypeptide(L)'
;MACGQSNKHGKIMTHEQMVNYLIQLHIAEAQVQNLRLKKDSSMIVFDIYEKYLLEKNELSDTLFVNSYNYYLKNPIELETIYEAVVDSISVRKSKEDVLK
;
A
#
# COMPACT_ATOMS: atom_id res chain seq x y z
N MET A 1 -21.65 17.64 -12.13
CA MET A 1 -20.78 16.87 -13.03
C MET A 1 -19.61 16.34 -12.20
N ALA A 2 -19.78 15.16 -11.59
CA ALA A 2 -18.71 14.48 -10.88
C ALA A 2 -18.33 13.26 -11.73
N CYS A 3 -17.40 13.45 -12.65
CA CYS A 3 -16.79 12.31 -13.34
C CYS A 3 -15.91 11.61 -12.31
N GLY A 4 -16.47 10.58 -11.67
CA GLY A 4 -15.69 9.49 -11.13
C GLY A 4 -14.78 9.01 -12.25
N GLN A 5 -13.47 9.02 -11.99
CA GLN A 5 -12.49 8.47 -12.91
C GLN A 5 -12.59 6.94 -12.85
N SER A 6 -13.70 6.43 -13.36
CA SER A 6 -13.87 5.04 -13.69
C SER A 6 -12.97 4.75 -14.89
N ASN A 7 -11.92 3.98 -14.61
CA ASN A 7 -11.40 3.00 -15.56
C ASN A 7 -10.58 3.55 -16.75
N LYS A 8 -9.42 4.15 -16.46
CA LYS A 8 -8.30 4.08 -17.42
C LYS A 8 -7.73 2.68 -17.33
N HIS A 9 -7.89 1.91 -18.40
CA HIS A 9 -7.21 0.64 -18.64
C HIS A 9 -5.70 0.88 -18.57
N GLY A 10 -5.13 0.76 -17.37
CA GLY A 10 -3.77 1.13 -17.07
C GLY A 10 -2.96 -0.13 -16.88
N LYS A 11 -1.94 -0.34 -17.72
CA LYS A 11 -0.91 -1.35 -17.51
C LYS A 11 -0.13 -1.15 -16.18
N ILE A 12 -0.41 -0.05 -15.48
CA ILE A 12 0.15 0.40 -14.22
C ILE A 12 -0.96 1.01 -13.34
N MET A 13 -0.79 0.91 -12.02
CA MET A 13 -1.60 1.55 -10.98
C MET A 13 -1.46 3.07 -11.07
N THR A 14 -2.52 3.80 -10.74
CA THR A 14 -2.43 5.25 -10.58
C THR A 14 -1.63 5.62 -9.32
N HIS A 15 -1.18 6.86 -9.25
CA HIS A 15 -0.51 7.40 -8.08
C HIS A 15 -1.34 7.22 -6.81
N GLU A 16 -2.63 7.56 -6.86
CA GLU A 16 -3.56 7.41 -5.72
C GLU A 16 -3.73 5.94 -5.31
N GLN A 17 -3.87 5.02 -6.27
CA GLN A 17 -3.96 3.59 -5.99
C GLN A 17 -2.68 3.07 -5.32
N MET A 18 -1.51 3.51 -5.79
CA MET A 18 -0.22 3.10 -5.23
C MET A 18 -0.06 3.62 -3.80
N VAL A 19 -0.34 4.90 -3.55
CA VAL A 19 -0.29 5.49 -2.20
C VAL A 19 -1.24 4.74 -1.25
N ASN A 20 -2.50 4.55 -1.64
CA ASN A 20 -3.48 3.86 -0.82
C ASN A 20 -3.11 2.39 -0.54
N TYR A 21 -2.54 1.69 -1.53
CA TYR A 21 -2.10 0.31 -1.38
C TYR A 21 -0.87 0.21 -0.44
N LEU A 22 0.15 1.04 -0.64
CA LEU A 22 1.36 1.04 0.20
C LEU A 22 1.07 1.39 1.66
N ILE A 23 0.16 2.33 1.91
CA ILE A 23 -0.31 2.62 3.28
C ILE A 23 -0.91 1.37 3.93
N GLN A 24 -1.80 0.67 3.22
CA GLN A 24 -2.43 -0.55 3.74
C GLN A 24 -1.41 -1.66 3.96
N LEU A 25 -0.44 -1.80 3.05
CA LEU A 25 0.63 -2.79 3.14
C LEU A 25 1.51 -2.56 4.38
N HIS A 26 1.95 -1.33 4.63
CA HIS A 26 2.74 -1.01 5.83
C HIS A 26 1.96 -1.16 7.13
N ILE A 27 0.66 -0.87 7.12
CA ILE A 27 -0.21 -1.13 8.29
C ILE A 27 -0.30 -2.64 8.54
N ALA A 28 -0.51 -3.45 7.50
CA ALA A 28 -0.53 -4.90 7.62
C ALA A 28 0.81 -5.45 8.13
N GLU A 29 1.94 -4.95 7.61
CA GLU A 29 3.26 -5.30 8.09
C GLU A 29 3.41 -5.01 9.60
N ALA A 30 3.06 -3.80 10.03
CA ALA A 30 3.11 -3.41 11.44
C ALA A 30 2.20 -4.29 12.32
N GLN A 31 1.00 -4.64 11.85
CA GLN A 31 0.10 -5.56 12.55
C GLN A 31 0.72 -6.94 12.71
N VAL A 32 1.30 -7.50 11.65
CA VAL A 32 1.97 -8.80 11.68
C VAL A 32 3.18 -8.78 12.62
N GLN A 33 3.98 -7.71 12.59
CA GLN A 33 5.10 -7.53 13.51
C GLN A 33 4.65 -7.48 14.97
N ASN A 34 3.51 -6.83 15.25
CA ASN A 34 2.92 -6.76 16.59
C ASN A 34 2.43 -8.12 17.13
N LEU A 35 2.20 -9.11 16.27
CA LEU A 35 1.85 -10.48 16.71
C LEU A 35 3.04 -11.23 17.33
N ARG A 36 4.28 -10.71 17.20
CA ARG A 36 5.51 -11.30 17.77
C ARG A 36 5.71 -12.78 17.40
N LEU A 37 5.30 -13.15 16.20
CA LEU A 37 5.47 -14.50 15.66
C LEU A 37 6.94 -14.77 15.30
N LYS A 38 7.32 -16.04 15.15
CA LYS A 38 8.59 -16.40 14.53
C LYS A 38 8.63 -15.89 13.09
N LYS A 39 9.83 -15.56 12.60
CA LYS A 39 10.07 -14.98 11.26
C LYS A 39 9.33 -15.73 10.14
N ASP A 40 9.48 -17.06 10.08
CA ASP A 40 8.85 -17.87 9.04
C ASP A 40 7.31 -17.81 9.13
N SER A 41 6.76 -17.83 10.33
CA SER A 41 5.32 -17.69 10.56
C SER A 41 4.82 -16.29 10.20
N SER A 42 5.56 -15.23 10.55
CA SER A 42 5.19 -13.85 10.18
C SER A 42 5.18 -13.66 8.66
N MET A 43 6.10 -14.29 7.92
CA MET A 43 6.12 -14.22 6.45
C MET A 43 4.87 -14.84 5.83
N ILE A 44 4.44 -16.02 6.31
CA ILE A 44 3.23 -16.68 5.83
C ILE A 44 1.99 -15.82 6.12
N VAL A 45 1.90 -15.26 7.33
CA VAL A 45 0.78 -14.41 7.70
C VAL A 45 0.77 -13.15 6.81
N PHE A 46 1.92 -12.53 6.59
CA PHE A 46 2.02 -11.36 5.73
C PHE A 46 1.61 -11.65 4.27
N ASP A 47 2.02 -12.78 3.68
CA ASP A 47 1.60 -13.20 2.33
C ASP A 47 0.07 -13.35 2.21
N ILE A 48 -0.60 -13.85 3.26
CA ILE A 48 -2.06 -13.92 3.31
C ILE A 48 -2.68 -12.52 3.34
N TYR A 49 -2.12 -11.60 4.14
CA TYR A 49 -2.59 -10.21 4.19
C TYR A 49 -2.37 -9.49 2.86
N GLU A 50 -1.22 -9.66 2.22
CA GLU A 50 -0.91 -9.05 0.92
C GLU A 50 -1.93 -9.46 -0.14
N LYS A 51 -2.21 -10.77 -0.26
CA LYS A 51 -3.24 -11.30 -1.17
C LYS A 51 -4.62 -10.71 -0.88
N TYR A 52 -5.01 -10.69 0.40
CA TYR A 52 -6.27 -10.09 0.83
C TYR A 52 -6.36 -8.61 0.45
N LEU A 53 -5.27 -7.85 0.60
CA LEU A 53 -5.24 -6.44 0.22
C LEU A 53 -5.35 -6.25 -1.29
N LEU A 54 -4.68 -7.08 -2.09
CA LEU A 54 -4.79 -7.03 -3.55
C LEU A 54 -6.22 -7.31 -4.01
N GLU A 55 -6.84 -8.37 -3.48
CA GLU A 55 -8.24 -8.72 -3.76
C GLU A 55 -9.20 -7.58 -3.34
N LYS A 56 -9.00 -7.02 -2.15
CA LYS A 56 -9.83 -5.94 -1.62
C LYS A 56 -9.78 -4.66 -2.46
N ASN A 57 -8.65 -4.37 -3.09
CA ASN A 57 -8.48 -3.19 -3.95
C ASN A 57 -8.75 -3.51 -5.43
N GLU A 58 -9.23 -4.72 -5.75
CA GLU A 58 -9.47 -5.19 -7.14
C GLU A 58 -8.20 -5.12 -8.01
N LEU A 59 -7.03 -5.39 -7.40
CA LEU A 59 -5.72 -5.36 -8.04
C LEU A 59 -5.19 -6.78 -8.26
N SER A 60 -4.36 -6.95 -9.30
CA SER A 60 -3.58 -8.18 -9.49
C SER A 60 -2.13 -7.99 -9.06
N ASP A 61 -1.49 -9.07 -8.60
CA ASP A 61 -0.06 -9.10 -8.24
C ASP A 61 0.82 -8.55 -9.38
N THR A 62 0.51 -8.98 -10.62
CA THR A 62 1.25 -8.56 -11.82
C THR A 62 1.10 -7.08 -12.10
N LEU A 63 -0.08 -6.50 -11.86
CA LEU A 63 -0.29 -5.06 -11.99
C LEU A 63 0.55 -4.30 -10.96
N PHE A 64 0.55 -4.73 -9.70
CA PHE A 64 1.36 -4.12 -8.65
C PHE A 64 2.85 -4.16 -8.97
N VAL A 65 3.39 -5.34 -9.30
CA VAL A 65 4.81 -5.51 -9.63
C VAL A 65 5.23 -4.65 -10.83
N ASN A 66 4.42 -4.62 -11.89
CA ASN A 66 4.71 -3.79 -13.07
C ASN A 66 4.70 -2.29 -12.73
N SER A 67 3.76 -1.86 -11.89
CA SER A 67 3.62 -0.47 -11.45
C SER A 67 4.78 -0.06 -10.56
N TYR A 68 5.15 -0.91 -9.60
CA TYR A 68 6.28 -0.67 -8.73
C TYR A 68 7.58 -0.54 -9.53
N ASN A 69 7.81 -1.43 -10.49
CA ASN A 69 8.94 -1.35 -11.41
C ASN A 69 8.92 -0.08 -12.29
N TYR A 70 7.75 0.43 -12.64
CA TYR A 70 7.61 1.70 -13.35
C TYR A 70 8.04 2.87 -12.46
N TYR A 71 7.52 2.95 -11.23
CA TYR A 71 7.86 4.04 -10.32
C TYR A 71 9.32 4.01 -9.86
N LEU A 72 9.93 2.82 -9.71
CA LEU A 72 11.38 2.70 -9.46
C LEU A 72 12.25 3.35 -10.56
N LYS A 73 11.76 3.45 -11.80
CA LYS A 73 12.45 4.12 -12.91
C LYS A 73 12.13 5.62 -13.00
N ASN A 74 11.13 6.09 -12.25
CA ASN A 74 10.67 7.47 -12.23
C ASN A 74 10.81 8.03 -10.79
N PRO A 75 12.02 8.39 -10.35
CA PRO A 75 12.31 8.69 -8.95
C PRO A 75 11.49 9.86 -8.39
N ILE A 76 11.20 10.89 -9.20
CA ILE A 76 10.39 12.04 -8.78
C ILE A 76 8.96 11.61 -8.44
N GLU A 77 8.36 10.75 -9.27
CA GLU A 77 7.01 10.23 -8.99
C GLU A 77 7.00 9.32 -7.76
N LEU A 78 8.03 8.49 -7.61
CA LEU A 78 8.19 7.61 -6.46
C LEU A 78 8.38 8.39 -5.15
N GLU A 79 9.14 9.49 -5.18
CA GLU A 79 9.34 10.39 -4.06
C GLU A 79 8.01 10.98 -3.61
N THR A 80 7.21 11.54 -4.52
CA THR A 80 5.88 12.06 -4.18
C THR A 80 4.96 10.98 -3.60
N ILE A 81 5.02 9.74 -4.12
CA ILE A 81 4.26 8.61 -3.54
C ILE A 81 4.69 8.36 -2.10
N TYR A 82 6.00 8.26 -1.84
CA TYR A 82 6.51 7.96 -0.50
C TYR A 82 6.27 9.10 0.49
N GLU A 83 6.38 10.36 0.08
CA GLU A 83 6.01 11.52 0.90
C GLU A 83 4.55 11.40 1.37
N ALA A 84 3.63 11.16 0.44
CA ALA A 84 2.21 10.99 0.75
C ALA A 84 1.94 9.78 1.68
N VAL A 85 2.68 8.68 1.51
CA VAL A 85 2.58 7.49 2.37
C VAL A 85 3.06 7.81 3.79
N VAL A 86 4.24 8.44 3.93
CA VAL A 86 4.83 8.80 5.22
C VAL A 86 3.94 9.79 5.98
N ASP A 87 3.43 10.81 5.29
CA ASP A 87 2.50 11.78 5.87
C ASP A 87 1.23 11.09 6.36
N SER A 88 0.65 10.22 5.53
CA SER A 88 -0.58 9.49 5.85
C SER A 88 -0.42 8.55 7.05
N ILE A 89 0.73 7.88 7.17
CA ILE A 89 1.04 7.00 8.31
C ILE A 89 1.28 7.85 9.57
N SER A 90 2.00 8.96 9.45
CA SER A 90 2.30 9.86 10.58
C SER A 90 1.03 10.45 11.18
N VAL A 91 0.10 10.92 10.34
CA VAL A 91 -1.21 11.41 10.79
C VAL A 91 -2.01 10.32 11.52
N ARG A 92 -1.97 9.07 11.05
CA ARG A 92 -2.65 7.94 11.70
C ARG A 92 -2.04 7.62 13.06
N LYS A 93 -0.70 7.53 13.15
CA LYS A 93 0.01 7.30 14.41
C LYS A 93 -0.30 8.38 15.44
N SER A 94 -0.27 9.65 15.05
CA SER A 94 -0.61 10.76 15.96
C SER A 94 -2.04 10.67 16.48
N LYS A 95 -3.00 10.18 15.67
CA LYS A 95 -4.37 9.94 16.12
C LYS A 95 -4.47 8.76 17.09
N GLU A 96 -3.72 7.69 16.87
CA GLU A 96 -3.67 6.54 17.77
C GLU A 96 -3.05 6.89 19.14
N ASP A 97 -2.04 7.77 19.17
CA ASP A 97 -1.42 8.24 20.42
C ASP A 97 -2.35 9.13 21.24
N VAL A 98 -3.16 9.97 20.58
CA VAL A 98 -4.15 10.84 21.26
C VAL A 98 -5.34 10.06 21.84
N LEU A 99 -5.58 8.83 21.37
CA LEU A 99 -6.70 7.99 21.82
C LEU A 99 -6.33 7.02 22.96
N LYS A 100 -5.07 7.00 23.41
CA LYS A 100 -4.59 6.18 24.54
C LYS A 100 -4.57 6.98 25.84
#